data_AF-A0A257PYX0-F1
#
_entry.id   AF-A0A257PYX0-F1
#
_cell.length_a   1.000
_cell.length_b   1.000
_cell.length_c   1.000
_cell.angle_alpha   90.00
_cell.angle_beta   90.00
_cell.angle_gamma   90.00
#
_symmetry.space_group_name_H-M   'P 1'
#
loop_
_entity.id
_entity.type
_entity.pdbx_description
1 polymer ?
#
loop_
_entity_poly.entity_id
_entity_poly.type
_entity_poly.pdbx_seq_one_letter_code
_entity_poly.pdbx_strand_id
1 'polypeptide(L)' 'DSELAAALVLARRRRVGPYRTSPDPDAAEQARELGVLARAGFSRDVSERALAMPQDEAERRIHDLRR' A
#
# COMPACT_ATOMS: atom_id res chain seq x y z
N ASP A 1 -0.17 -3.59 -13.52
CA ASP A 1 -1.14 -4.13 -12.55
C ASP A 1 -0.55 -5.11 -11.53
N SER A 2 0.31 -6.05 -11.91
CA SER A 2 0.96 -6.98 -10.97
C SER A 2 1.81 -6.29 -9.90
N GLU A 3 2.55 -5.24 -10.26
CA GLU A 3 3.40 -4.48 -9.33
C GLU A 3 2.58 -3.77 -8.25
N LEU A 4 1.47 -3.14 -8.63
CA LEU A 4 0.58 -2.46 -7.68
C LEU A 4 -0.07 -3.47 -6.72
N ALA A 5 -0.53 -4.62 -7.22
CA ALA A 5 -1.07 -5.67 -6.39
C ALA A 5 0.00 -6.25 -5.43
N ALA A 6 1.25 -6.39 -5.86
CA ALA A 6 2.36 -6.77 -4.98
C ALA A 6 2.63 -5.73 -3.89
N ALA A 7 2.58 -4.43 -4.23
CA ALA A 7 2.71 -3.34 -3.26
C ALA A 7 1.58 -3.38 -2.21
N LEU A 8 0.34 -3.64 -2.63
CA LEU A 8 -0.81 -3.80 -1.74
C LEU A 8 -0.67 -5.01 -0.80
N VAL A 9 -0.12 -6.13 -1.28
CA VAL A 9 0.19 -7.28 -0.42
C VAL A 9 1.21 -6.90 0.66
N LEU A 10 2.25 -6.14 0.32
CA LEU A 10 3.20 -5.65 1.30
C LEU A 10 2.55 -4.65 2.28
N ALA A 11 1.73 -3.73 1.76
CA ALA A 11 1.01 -2.75 2.58
C ALA A 11 0.14 -3.45 3.64
N ARG A 12 -0.57 -4.52 3.26
CA ARG A 12 -1.36 -5.35 4.18
C ARG A 12 -0.51 -6.00 5.25
N ARG A 13 0.62 -6.61 4.87
CA ARG A 13 1.54 -7.27 5.81
C ARG A 13 2.16 -6.27 6.80
N ARG A 14 2.34 -5.02 6.39
CA ARG A 14 2.96 -3.96 7.20
C ARG A 14 1.95 -3.05 7.91
N ARG A 15 0.65 -3.25 7.70
CA ARG A 15 -0.45 -2.43 8.24
C ARG A 15 -0.27 -0.94 7.96
N VAL A 16 -0.03 -0.63 6.69
CA VAL A 16 0.11 0.74 6.18
C VAL A 16 -0.90 0.99 5.07
N GLY A 17 -1.10 2.25 4.69
CA GLY A 17 -1.96 2.54 3.55
C GLY A 17 -3.43 2.17 3.83
N PRO A 18 -4.07 1.36 2.97
CA PRO A 18 -5.45 0.91 3.15
C PRO A 18 -5.67 0.04 4.41
N TYR A 19 -4.58 -0.43 5.03
CA TYR A 19 -4.60 -1.36 6.16
C TYR A 19 -4.07 -0.74 7.46
N ARG A 20 -3.92 0.59 7.47
CA ARG A 20 -3.49 1.32 8.66
C ARG A 20 -4.55 1.25 9.76
N THR A 21 -4.11 1.24 11.01
CA THR A 21 -5.02 1.25 12.18
C THR A 21 -5.51 2.66 12.51
N SER A 22 -4.67 3.68 12.28
CA SER A 22 -5.04 5.09 12.49
C SER A 22 -5.62 5.66 11.19
N PRO A 23 -6.83 6.24 11.19
CA PRO A 23 -7.44 6.77 9.97
C PRO A 23 -6.68 7.97 9.38
N ASP A 24 -6.04 8.77 10.25
CA ASP A 24 -5.40 10.03 9.87
C ASP A 24 -3.91 10.01 10.26
N PRO A 25 -3.03 9.47 9.40
CA PRO A 25 -1.60 9.46 9.68
C PRO A 25 -1.02 10.86 9.56
N ASP A 26 -0.14 11.23 10.49
CA ASP A 26 0.60 12.48 10.38
C ASP A 26 1.63 12.44 9.22
N ALA A 27 2.28 13.56 8.93
CA ALA A 27 3.26 13.64 7.85
C ALA A 27 4.46 12.70 8.04
N ALA A 28 4.87 12.45 9.29
CA ALA A 28 5.98 11.55 9.60
C ALA A 28 5.57 10.08 9.38
N GLU A 29 4.35 9.71 9.75
CA GLU A 29 3.78 8.40 9.47
C GLU A 29 3.61 8.19 7.97
N GLN A 30 3.08 9.16 7.23
CA GLN A 30 2.97 9.07 5.76
C GLN A 30 4.34 8.86 5.10
N ALA A 31 5.36 9.62 5.52
CA ALA A 31 6.73 9.45 5.02
C ALA A 31 7.30 8.06 5.38
N ARG A 32 7.01 7.55 6.58
CA ARG A 32 7.39 6.20 7.02
C ARG A 32 6.72 5.13 6.17
N GLU A 33 5.42 5.25 5.90
CA GLU A 33 4.66 4.32 5.04
C GLU A 33 5.23 4.29 3.62
N LEU A 34 5.49 5.46 3.04
CA LEU A 34 6.14 5.59 1.73
C LEU A 34 7.51 4.91 1.72
N GLY A 35 8.31 5.15 2.75
CA GLY A 35 9.62 4.54 2.92
C GLY A 35 9.59 3.02 3.11
N VAL A 36 8.48 2.43 3.58
CA VAL A 36 8.33 0.96 3.65
C VAL A 36 8.23 0.35 2.25
N LEU A 37 7.44 0.96 1.36
CA LEU A 37 7.27 0.48 -0.01
C LEU A 37 8.50 0.78 -0.87
N ALA A 38 9.08 1.98 -0.76
CA ALA A 38 10.28 2.35 -1.50
C ALA A 38 11.48 1.42 -1.20
N ARG A 39 11.69 1.06 0.08
CA ARG A 39 12.75 0.10 0.46
C ARG A 39 12.52 -1.32 -0.03
N ALA A 40 11.28 -1.66 -0.39
CA ALA A 40 10.96 -2.93 -1.04
C ALA A 40 11.14 -2.88 -2.56
N GLY A 41 11.57 -1.74 -3.12
CA GLY A 41 11.86 -1.56 -4.54
C GLY A 41 10.70 -1.02 -5.37
N PHE A 42 9.56 -0.68 -4.75
CA PHE A 42 8.44 -0.08 -5.48
C PHE A 42 8.74 1.37 -5.84
N SER A 43 8.35 1.77 -7.06
CA SER A 43 8.44 3.17 -7.48
C SER A 43 7.61 4.08 -6.57
N ARG A 44 7.93 5.37 -6.56
CA ARG A 44 7.18 6.38 -5.80
C ARG A 44 5.70 6.37 -6.20
N ASP A 45 5.40 6.40 -7.49
CA ASP A 45 4.04 6.41 -8.02
C ASP A 45 3.24 5.17 -7.59
N VAL A 46 3.84 3.97 -7.66
CA VAL A 46 3.18 2.75 -7.20
C VAL A 46 2.94 2.78 -5.70
N SER A 47 3.91 3.30 -4.94
CA SER A 47 3.81 3.39 -3.48
C SER A 47 2.71 4.35 -3.06
N GLU A 48 2.66 5.55 -3.63
CA GLU A 48 1.62 6.55 -3.34
C GLU A 48 0.24 6.03 -3.71
N ARG A 49 0.10 5.40 -4.90
CA ARG A 49 -1.15 4.77 -5.32
C ARG A 49 -1.59 3.66 -4.38
N ALA A 50 -0.68 2.81 -3.92
CA ALA A 50 -0.98 1.74 -2.99
C ALA A 50 -1.45 2.29 -1.62
N LEU A 51 -0.80 3.35 -1.12
CA LEU A 51 -1.09 3.93 0.20
C LEU A 51 -2.37 4.78 0.25
N ALA A 52 -2.77 5.36 -0.89
CA ALA A 52 -3.98 6.17 -1.02
C ALA A 52 -5.23 5.37 -1.40
N MET A 53 -5.09 4.07 -1.67
CA MET A 53 -6.20 3.25 -2.17
C MET A 53 -7.23 2.92 -1.08
N PRO A 54 -8.54 2.91 -1.40
CA PRO A 54 -9.56 2.36 -0.52
C PRO A 54 -9.32 0.87 -0.22
N GLN A 55 -9.63 0.43 1.00
CA GLN A 55 -9.38 -0.94 1.43
C GLN A 55 -10.15 -1.98 0.60
N ASP A 56 -11.38 -1.69 0.21
CA ASP A 56 -12.22 -2.56 -0.61
C ASP A 56 -11.68 -2.71 -2.06
N GLU A 57 -11.15 -1.63 -2.63
CA GLU A 57 -10.47 -1.68 -3.93
C GLU A 57 -9.15 -2.46 -3.83
N ALA A 58 -8.37 -2.23 -2.77
CA ALA A 58 -7.13 -2.95 -2.51
C ALA A 58 -7.35 -4.46 -2.39
N GLU A 59 -8.36 -4.90 -1.64
CA GLU A 59 -8.70 -6.32 -1.48
C GLU A 59 -9.12 -6.95 -2.82
N ARG A 60 -9.93 -6.26 -3.63
CA ARG A 60 -10.30 -6.75 -4.97
C ARG A 60 -9.07 -6.97 -5.84
N ARG A 61 -8.15 -6.01 -5.90
CA ARG A 61 -6.92 -6.13 -6.70
C ARG A 61 -6.01 -7.26 -6.21
N ILE A 62 -5.88 -7.44 -4.89
CA ILE A 62 -5.11 -8.56 -4.33
C ILE A 62 -5.75 -9.91 -4.69
N HIS A 63 -7.08 -9.99 -4.64
CA HIS A 63 -7.81 -11.20 -5.02
C HIS A 63 -7.62 -11.54 -6.51
N ASP A 64 -7.75 -10.55 -7.39
CA ASP A 64 -7.64 -10.74 -8.83
C ASP A 64 -6.24 -11.15 -9.29
N LEU A 65 -5.18 -10.78 -8.55
CA LEU A 65 -3.81 -11.25 -8.81
C LEU A 65 -3.64 -12.76 -8.58
N ARG A 66 -4.44 -13.36 -7.69
CA ARG A 66 -4.30 -14.78 -7.28
C ARG A 66 -5.09 -15.74 -8.18
N ARG A 67 -5.87 -15.21 -9.12
CA ARG A 67 -6.72 -15.97 -10.04
C ARG A 67 -6.06 -16.14 -11.39
#